data_AF-A0A1I2L3Y4-F1
#
_entry.id   AF-A0A1I2L3Y4-F1
#
_cell.length_a   1.000
_cell.length_b   1.000
_cell.length_c   1.000
_cell.angle_alpha   90.00
_cell.angle_beta   90.00
_cell.angle_gamma   90.00
#
_symmetry.space_group_name_H-M   'P 1'
#
loop_
_entity.id
_entity.type
_entity.pdbx_description
1 polymer ?
#
loop_
_entity_poly.entity_id
_entity_poly.type
_entity_poly.pdbx_seq_one_letter_code
_entity_poly.pdbx_strand_id
1 'polypeptide(L)'
;MPDNDLAPSSSREPMPSGMLIRELDLSDATVASTVHAVGLRACAVEGEPAWLRRGLASSLLDHLLTKVIDNSEVRVSTGAADQPAVKLYERLGLRRGVDFKPVPDLRMAQFVPHS
;
A
#
# COMPACT_ATOMS: atom_id res chain seq x y z
N MET A 1 32.94 -7.29 32.83
CA MET A 1 32.31 -6.61 31.69
C MET A 1 32.41 -7.57 30.52
N PRO A 2 31.32 -8.20 30.05
CA PRO A 2 31.38 -8.98 28.82
C PRO A 2 31.30 -8.04 27.61
N ASP A 3 32.20 -8.26 26.65
CA ASP A 3 32.19 -7.65 25.32
C ASP A 3 30.91 -8.04 24.57
N ASN A 4 30.18 -7.03 24.13
CA ASN A 4 28.99 -7.16 23.32
C ASN A 4 29.42 -7.11 21.84
N ASP A 5 29.87 -8.26 21.32
CA ASP A 5 30.10 -8.46 19.88
C ASP A 5 28.76 -8.50 19.14
N LEU A 6 28.20 -7.30 18.93
CA LEU A 6 27.10 -7.08 18.01
C LEU A 6 27.68 -7.08 16.59
N ALA A 7 27.59 -8.22 15.91
CA ALA A 7 27.93 -8.34 14.50
C ALA A 7 27.27 -7.20 13.69
N PRO A 8 28.00 -6.54 12.76
CA PRO A 8 27.42 -5.49 11.95
C PRO A 8 26.37 -6.09 11.01
N SER A 9 25.15 -5.62 11.21
CA SER A 9 24.09 -5.37 10.22
C SER A 9 24.12 -6.25 8.98
N SER A 10 23.17 -7.20 8.93
CA SER A 10 22.66 -7.82 7.70
C SER A 10 22.65 -6.80 6.57
N SER A 11 23.49 -7.03 5.56
CA SER A 11 23.57 -6.22 4.35
C SER A 11 22.15 -6.04 3.82
N ARG A 12 21.67 -4.78 3.77
CA ARG A 12 20.50 -4.45 2.95
C ARG A 12 20.90 -4.80 1.53
N GLU A 13 20.35 -5.89 1.00
CA GLU A 13 20.43 -6.15 -0.43
C GLU A 13 19.92 -4.89 -1.14
N PRO A 14 20.68 -4.34 -2.09
CA PRO A 14 20.24 -3.20 -2.86
C PRO A 14 18.94 -3.59 -3.56
N MET A 15 17.88 -2.83 -3.31
CA MET A 15 16.59 -3.03 -3.96
C MET A 15 16.81 -3.04 -5.48
N PRO A 16 16.29 -4.04 -6.20
CA PRO A 16 16.52 -4.15 -7.63
C PRO A 16 16.03 -2.88 -8.32
N SER A 17 16.97 -2.11 -8.86
CA SER A 17 16.67 -0.93 -9.67
C SER A 17 16.02 -1.41 -10.97
N GLY A 18 14.71 -1.22 -11.08
CA GLY A 18 13.90 -1.72 -12.19
C GLY A 18 12.52 -2.30 -11.81
N MET A 19 12.05 -2.10 -10.58
CA MET A 19 10.71 -2.55 -10.18
C MET A 19 9.62 -1.75 -10.92
N LEU A 20 9.12 -2.30 -12.02
CA LEU A 20 7.98 -1.77 -12.76
C LEU A 20 6.68 -2.26 -12.10
N ILE A 21 5.90 -1.36 -11.52
CA ILE A 21 4.51 -1.65 -11.12
C ILE A 21 3.69 -1.79 -12.40
N ARG A 22 3.06 -2.95 -12.61
CA ARG A 22 2.14 -3.22 -13.73
C ARG A 22 0.75 -3.50 -13.21
N GLU A 23 -0.26 -3.22 -14.03
CA GLU A 23 -1.63 -3.60 -13.72
C GLU A 23 -1.75 -5.11 -13.55
N LEU A 24 -2.52 -5.52 -12.55
CA LEU A 24 -2.77 -6.92 -12.25
C LEU A 24 -3.71 -7.51 -13.31
N ASP A 25 -3.21 -8.45 -14.11
CA ASP A 25 -4.06 -9.24 -14.99
C ASP A 25 -4.80 -10.30 -14.18
N LEU A 26 -6.10 -10.07 -13.95
CA LEU A 26 -6.96 -10.99 -13.21
C LEU A 26 -7.35 -12.24 -14.02
N SER A 27 -7.05 -12.29 -15.32
CA SER A 27 -7.29 -13.47 -16.17
C SER A 27 -6.19 -14.52 -16.05
N ASP A 28 -5.00 -14.14 -15.58
CA ASP A 28 -3.93 -15.07 -15.22
C ASP A 28 -4.18 -15.65 -13.82
N ALA A 29 -4.67 -16.89 -13.77
CA ALA A 29 -5.00 -17.57 -12.52
C ALA A 29 -3.79 -17.76 -11.58
N THR A 30 -2.57 -17.89 -12.11
CA THR A 30 -1.36 -18.08 -11.29
C THR A 30 -0.97 -16.78 -10.61
N VAL A 31 -0.95 -15.69 -11.38
CA VAL A 31 -0.70 -14.35 -10.86
C VAL A 31 -1.79 -13.94 -9.86
N ALA A 32 -3.06 -14.17 -10.19
CA ALA A 32 -4.19 -13.88 -9.32
C ALA A 32 -4.09 -14.65 -7.97
N SER A 33 -3.74 -15.93 -7.99
CA SER A 33 -3.59 -16.73 -6.75
C SER A 33 -2.45 -16.25 -5.86
N THR A 34 -1.34 -15.82 -6.47
CA THR A 34 -0.16 -15.32 -5.75
C THR A 34 -0.47 -13.98 -5.12
N VAL A 35 -1.08 -13.07 -5.87
CA VAL A 35 -1.52 -11.77 -5.34
C VAL A 35 -2.59 -11.94 -4.27
N HIS A 36 -3.50 -12.90 -4.43
CA HIS A 36 -4.49 -13.21 -3.40
C HIS A 36 -3.82 -13.67 -2.09
N ALA A 37 -2.83 -14.56 -2.16
CA ALA A 37 -2.09 -15.02 -0.98
C ALA A 37 -1.29 -13.89 -0.30
N VAL A 38 -0.64 -13.02 -1.09
CA VAL A 38 0.04 -11.82 -0.58
C VAL A 38 -0.97 -10.87 0.07
N GLY A 39 -2.11 -10.65 -0.58
CA GLY A 39 -3.21 -9.82 -0.06
C GLY A 39 -3.74 -10.33 1.27
N LEU A 40 -3.97 -11.64 1.41
CA LEU A 40 -4.40 -12.23 2.69
C LEU A 40 -3.37 -12.04 3.81
N ARG A 41 -2.07 -12.16 3.50
CA ARG A 41 -1.00 -11.93 4.48
C ARG A 41 -0.93 -10.46 4.88
N ALA A 42 -1.09 -9.54 3.93
CA ALA A 42 -1.16 -8.12 4.21
C ALA A 42 -2.39 -7.78 5.07
N CYS A 43 -3.58 -8.31 4.72
CA CYS A 43 -4.79 -8.14 5.51
C CYS A 43 -4.67 -8.73 6.91
N ALA A 44 -3.95 -9.84 7.10
CA ALA A 44 -3.70 -10.41 8.41
C ALA A 44 -2.85 -9.47 9.30
N VAL A 45 -1.87 -8.78 8.71
CA VAL A 45 -1.07 -7.74 9.40
C VAL A 45 -1.94 -6.52 9.74
N GLU A 46 -2.83 -6.12 8.84
CA GLU A 46 -3.76 -4.99 9.08
C GLU A 46 -4.87 -5.32 10.08
N GLY A 47 -5.28 -6.60 10.16
CA GLY A 47 -6.31 -7.10 11.06
C GLY A 47 -5.83 -7.31 12.50
N GLU A 48 -4.52 -7.27 12.77
CA GLU A 48 -3.96 -7.24 14.11
C GLU A 48 -4.32 -5.92 14.82
N PRO A 49 -5.24 -5.92 15.81
CA PRO A 49 -5.74 -4.69 16.42
C PRO A 49 -4.67 -3.88 17.12
N ALA A 50 -3.57 -4.53 17.52
CA ALA A 50 -2.44 -3.92 18.19
C ALA A 50 -1.71 -2.88 17.30
N TRP A 51 -1.70 -3.06 15.98
CA TRP A 51 -1.01 -2.16 15.05
C TRP A 51 -1.97 -1.19 14.36
N LEU A 52 -3.26 -1.50 14.39
CA LEU A 52 -4.33 -0.61 13.94
C LEU A 52 -4.24 0.72 14.72
N ARG A 53 -4.12 1.83 13.97
CA ARG A 53 -3.95 3.22 14.49
C ARG A 53 -2.59 3.58 15.10
N ARG A 54 -1.55 2.74 14.97
CA ARG A 54 -0.16 3.14 15.32
C ARG A 54 0.60 3.85 14.19
N GLY A 55 -0.09 4.21 13.11
CA GLY A 55 0.49 4.95 11.98
C GLY A 55 1.27 4.10 10.98
N LEU A 56 1.24 2.76 11.11
CA LEU A 56 1.94 1.84 10.20
C LEU A 56 1.50 2.03 8.73
N ALA A 57 0.19 2.07 8.48
CA ALA A 57 -0.35 2.32 7.14
C ALA A 57 0.13 3.67 6.56
N SER A 58 0.17 4.72 7.37
CA SER A 58 0.69 6.03 6.95
C SER A 58 2.18 5.95 6.60
N SER A 59 2.99 5.29 7.42
CA SER A 59 4.43 5.14 7.18
C SER A 59 4.74 4.29 5.94
N LEU A 60 3.99 3.22 5.71
CA LEU A 60 4.15 2.37 4.53
C LEU A 60 3.77 3.13 3.26
N LEU A 61 2.65 3.85 3.30
CA LEU A 61 2.17 4.59 2.15
C LEU A 61 3.05 5.81 1.84
N ASP A 62 3.53 6.53 2.85
CA ASP A 62 4.52 7.59 2.68
C ASP A 62 5.82 7.05 2.06
N HIS A 63 6.36 5.94 2.60
CA HIS A 63 7.55 5.31 2.03
C HIS A 63 7.35 4.88 0.58
N LEU A 64 6.21 4.26 0.28
CA LEU A 64 5.87 3.86 -1.08
C LEU A 64 5.87 5.09 -2.01
N LEU A 65 5.05 6.09 -1.69
CA LEU A 65 4.81 7.28 -2.53
C LEU A 65 6.06 8.17 -2.70
N THR A 66 6.94 8.23 -1.68
CA THR A 66 8.09 9.14 -1.70
C THR A 66 9.40 8.48 -2.11
N LYS A 67 9.54 7.16 -1.95
CA LYS A 67 10.83 6.47 -2.07
C LYS A 67 10.84 5.26 -3.01
N VAL A 68 9.67 4.71 -3.37
CA VAL A 68 9.61 3.47 -4.16
C VAL A 68 9.09 3.71 -5.56
N ILE A 69 8.09 4.56 -5.72
CA ILE A 69 7.49 4.85 -7.03
C ILE A 69 8.03 6.17 -7.57
N ASP A 70 8.90 6.10 -8.58
CA ASP A 70 9.37 7.27 -9.32
C ASP A 70 8.25 7.77 -10.24
N ASN A 71 7.59 8.85 -9.81
CA ASN A 71 6.70 9.72 -10.61
C ASN A 71 5.65 9.01 -11.49
N SER A 72 5.34 7.76 -11.17
CA SER A 72 4.36 6.95 -11.87
C SER A 72 2.98 7.46 -11.48
N GLU A 73 2.02 7.48 -12.40
CA GLU A 73 0.64 7.92 -12.11
C GLU A 73 0.02 7.00 -11.05
N VAL A 74 0.12 7.37 -9.77
CA VAL A 74 -0.44 6.57 -8.68
C VAL A 74 -1.93 6.84 -8.61
N ARG A 75 -2.72 5.79 -8.63
CA ARG A 75 -4.16 5.87 -8.37
C ARG A 75 -4.50 4.95 -7.22
N VAL A 76 -5.14 5.50 -6.20
CA VAL A 76 -5.56 4.74 -5.02
C VAL A 76 -7.09 4.71 -4.97
N SER A 77 -7.68 3.64 -4.48
CA SER A 77 -9.12 3.55 -4.28
C SER A 77 -9.47 2.79 -3.02
N THR A 78 -10.51 3.22 -2.32
CA THR A 78 -11.08 2.53 -1.15
C THR A 78 -12.60 2.59 -1.20
N GLY A 79 -13.30 1.84 -0.35
CA GLY A 79 -14.74 1.98 -0.20
C GLY A 79 -15.10 3.41 0.19
N ALA A 80 -16.07 4.03 -0.48
CA ALA A 80 -16.45 5.42 -0.23
C ALA A 80 -17.00 5.66 1.20
N ALA A 81 -17.43 4.59 1.87
CA ALA A 81 -17.87 4.61 3.27
C ALA A 81 -16.72 4.42 4.28
N ASP A 82 -15.51 4.05 3.83
CA ASP A 82 -14.32 3.87 4.67
C ASP A 82 -13.73 5.23 5.08
N GLN A 83 -14.41 5.90 6.01
CA GLN A 83 -14.03 7.22 6.50
C GLN A 83 -12.60 7.29 7.05
N PRO A 84 -12.09 6.27 7.78
CA PRO A 84 -10.69 6.23 8.18
C PRO A 84 -9.70 6.29 7.00
N ALA A 85 -9.91 5.50 5.95
CA ALA A 85 -9.04 5.50 4.79
C ALA A 85 -9.16 6.79 3.96
N VAL A 86 -10.39 7.28 3.75
CA VAL A 86 -10.63 8.56 3.06
C VAL A 86 -9.84 9.70 3.71
N LYS A 87 -9.96 9.86 5.04
CA LYS A 87 -9.22 10.89 5.79
C LYS A 87 -7.72 10.66 5.82
N LEU A 88 -7.25 9.42 5.69
CA LEU A 88 -5.83 9.13 5.57
C LEU A 88 -5.29 9.64 4.24
N TYR A 89 -5.93 9.31 3.12
CA TYR A 89 -5.47 9.73 1.80
C TYR A 89 -5.52 11.24 1.61
N GLU A 90 -6.56 11.91 2.11
CA GLU A 90 -6.66 13.37 2.10
C GLU A 90 -5.51 14.03 2.89
N ARG A 91 -5.14 13.48 4.06
CA ARG A 91 -4.02 13.99 4.88
C ARG A 91 -2.65 13.77 4.23
N LEU A 92 -2.53 12.75 3.38
CA LEU A 92 -1.33 12.49 2.59
C LEU A 92 -1.25 13.38 1.34
N GLY A 93 -2.19 14.30 1.15
CA GLY A 93 -2.19 15.26 0.04
C GLY A 93 -2.76 14.71 -1.26
N LEU A 94 -3.36 13.51 -1.26
CA LEU A 94 -4.06 13.00 -2.43
C LEU A 94 -5.41 13.72 -2.59
N ARG A 95 -5.76 14.05 -3.83
CA ARG A 95 -7.05 14.64 -4.17
C ARG A 95 -8.06 13.56 -4.52
N ARG A 96 -9.26 13.67 -3.95
CA ARG A 96 -10.37 12.78 -4.32
C ARG A 96 -10.82 13.09 -5.74
N GLY A 97 -10.78 12.07 -6.59
CA GLY A 97 -11.32 12.08 -7.95
C GLY A 97 -12.80 11.68 -7.98
N VAL A 98 -13.25 11.22 -9.14
CA VAL A 98 -14.63 10.75 -9.32
C VAL A 98 -14.81 9.38 -8.68
N ASP A 99 -15.79 9.25 -7.78
CA ASP A 99 -16.20 7.96 -7.24
C ASP A 99 -16.73 7.04 -8.36
N PHE A 100 -16.48 5.74 -8.25
CA PHE A 100 -16.96 4.76 -9.22
C PHE A 100 -17.62 3.57 -8.53
N LYS A 101 -18.31 2.74 -9.33
CA LYS A 101 -18.96 1.51 -8.86
C LYS A 101 -18.41 0.31 -9.62
N PRO A 102 -17.48 -0.49 -9.07
CA PRO A 102 -17.03 -1.71 -9.72
C PRO A 102 -18.14 -2.76 -9.80
N VAL A 103 -19.06 -2.77 -8.83
CA VAL A 103 -20.28 -3.58 -8.80
C VAL A 103 -21.44 -2.72 -8.26
N PRO A 104 -22.72 -3.05 -8.52
CA PRO A 104 -23.86 -2.16 -8.24
C PRO A 104 -23.93 -1.62 -6.80
N ASP A 105 -23.56 -2.44 -5.83
CA ASP A 105 -23.69 -2.18 -4.38
C ASP A 105 -22.40 -1.74 -3.69
N LEU A 106 -21.29 -1.62 -4.45
CA LEU A 106 -20.01 -1.15 -3.92
C LEU A 106 -19.66 0.20 -4.56
N ARG A 107 -19.62 1.26 -3.76
CA ARG A 107 -19.10 2.57 -4.20
C ARG A 107 -17.66 2.71 -3.72
N MET A 108 -16.77 3.02 -4.64
CA MET A 108 -15.35 3.26 -4.38
C MET A 108 -15.03 4.75 -4.53
N ALA A 109 -14.32 5.32 -3.56
CA ALA A 109 -13.70 6.63 -3.67
C ALA A 109 -12.32 6.47 -4.32
N GLN A 110 -12.02 7.31 -5.31
CA GLN A 110 -10.75 7.31 -6.03
C GLN A 110 -9.90 8.51 -5.63
N PHE A 111 -8.58 8.34 -5.58
CA PHE A 111 -7.62 9.37 -5.18
C PHE A 111 -6.40 9.38 -6.10
N VAL A 112 -5.89 10.59 -6.39
CA VAL A 112 -4.70 10.82 -7.22
C VAL A 112 -3.75 11.82 -6.54
N PRO A 113 -2.42 11.73 -6.78
CA PRO A 113 -1.44 12.71 -6.30
C PRO A 113 -1.75 14.13 -6.77
N HIS A 114 -1.27 15.12 -6.01
CA HIS A 114 -1.23 16.50 -6.48
C HIS A 114 -0.08 16.62 -7.51
N SER A 115 -0.41 16.96 -8.75
CA SER A 115 0.58 17.31 -9.79
C SER A 115 1.38 18.55 -9.43
#